data_AF-A0A1Y4UQ57-F1
#
_entry.id   AF-A0A1Y4UQ57-F1
#
_cell.length_a   1.000
_cell.length_b   1.000
_cell.length_c   1.000
_cell.angle_alpha   90.00
_cell.angle_beta   90.00
_cell.angle_gamma   90.00
#
_symmetry.space_group_name_H-M   'P 1'
#
loop_
_entity.id
_entity.type
_entity.pdbx_description
1 polymer ?
#
loop_
_entity_poly.entity_id
_entity_poly.type
_entity_poly.pdbx_seq_one_letter_code
_entity_poly.pdbx_strand_id
1 'polypeptide(L)'
;MRFEFTEEQKKNGINMIEIEEDELILEGEYVEGEGKNYVITGIATIEGERYHEFQVEFELVEEPSSESLEDIMETEWEWYDYLC
;
A
#
# COMPACT_ATOMS: atom_id res chain seq x y z
N MET A 1 -4.13 0.27 -13.46
CA MET A 1 -5.37 -0.44 -13.05
C MET A 1 -5.69 -0.08 -11.60
N ARG A 2 -6.97 -0.09 -11.16
CA ARG A 2 -7.34 0.18 -9.75
C ARG A 2 -7.87 -1.07 -9.07
N PHE A 3 -7.37 -1.35 -7.87
CA PHE A 3 -7.76 -2.48 -7.04
C PHE A 3 -8.21 -1.99 -5.66
N GLU A 4 -9.43 -2.31 -5.26
CA GLU A 4 -10.00 -1.87 -3.98
C GLU A 4 -9.89 -2.99 -2.94
N PHE A 5 -9.39 -2.67 -1.75
CA PHE A 5 -9.34 -3.66 -0.67
C PHE A 5 -10.76 -4.01 -0.23
N THR A 6 -11.07 -5.31 -0.25
CA THR A 6 -12.32 -5.83 0.28
C THR A 6 -12.34 -5.76 1.80
N GLU A 7 -13.53 -5.75 2.40
CA GLU A 7 -13.69 -5.77 3.86
C GLU A 7 -13.01 -6.99 4.51
N GLU A 8 -12.96 -8.12 3.81
CA GLU A 8 -12.27 -9.33 4.28
C GLU A 8 -10.74 -9.13 4.29
N GLN A 9 -10.18 -8.55 3.23
CA GLN A 9 -8.75 -8.25 3.15
C GLN A 9 -8.33 -7.23 4.22
N LYS A 10 -9.15 -6.20 4.46
CA LYS A 10 -8.93 -5.24 5.54
C LYS A 10 -8.95 -5.90 6.92
N LYS A 11 -9.90 -6.81 7.14
CA LYS A 11 -10.00 -7.57 8.39
C LYS A 11 -8.81 -8.51 8.61
N ASN A 12 -8.25 -9.06 7.53
CA ASN A 12 -7.06 -9.90 7.57
C ASN A 12 -5.76 -9.09 7.66
N GLY A 13 -5.83 -7.75 7.60
CA GLY A 13 -4.67 -6.86 7.71
C GLY A 13 -3.83 -6.74 6.44
N ILE A 14 -4.31 -7.21 5.30
CA ILE A 14 -3.57 -7.15 4.01
C ILE A 14 -3.35 -5.70 3.56
N ASN A 15 -4.24 -4.81 3.96
CA ASN A 15 -4.16 -3.38 3.64
C ASN A 15 -3.28 -2.59 4.63
N MET A 16 -2.64 -3.24 5.60
CA MET A 16 -1.83 -2.57 6.62
C MET A 16 -0.36 -2.63 6.23
N ILE A 17 0.25 -1.47 6.07
CA ILE A 17 1.68 -1.33 5.76
C ILE A 17 2.33 -0.58 6.90
N GLU A 18 3.37 -1.17 7.47
CA GLU A 18 4.19 -0.57 8.52
C GLU A 18 5.53 -0.17 7.93
N ILE A 19 5.81 1.14 7.86
CA ILE A 19 7.11 1.68 7.44
C ILE A 19 7.87 2.03 8.71
N GLU A 20 8.73 1.10 9.15
CA GLU A 20 9.49 1.22 10.41
C GLU A 20 10.41 2.45 10.44
N GLU A 21 10.93 2.87 9.28
CA GLU A 21 11.85 4.01 9.17
C GLU A 21 11.20 5.36 9.54
N ASP A 22 9.90 5.50 9.30
CA ASP A 22 9.14 6.74 9.47
C ASP A 22 8.09 6.66 10.61
N GLU A 23 8.08 5.58 11.39
CA GLU A 23 7.04 5.30 12.40
C GLU A 23 5.60 5.43 11.82
N LEU A 24 5.44 5.03 10.56
CA LEU A 24 4.22 5.22 9.79
C LEU A 24 3.45 3.90 9.65
N ILE A 25 2.15 3.96 9.96
CA ILE A 25 1.21 2.86 9.70
C ILE A 25 0.20 3.34 8.67
N LEU A 26 0.19 2.73 7.48
CA LEU A 26 -0.75 3.02 6.42
C LEU A 26 -1.86 1.97 6.40
N GLU A 27 -3.10 2.43 6.53
CA GLU A 27 -4.31 1.64 6.29
C GLU A 27 -4.81 1.91 4.87
N GLY A 28 -4.43 1.05 3.92
CA GLY A 28 -4.78 1.16 2.50
C GLY A 28 -6.29 1.02 2.24
N GLU A 29 -6.82 1.87 1.36
CA GLU A 29 -8.19 1.79 0.85
C GLU A 29 -8.24 1.17 -0.55
N TYR A 30 -7.30 1.57 -1.42
CA TYR A 30 -7.14 1.01 -2.74
C TYR A 30 -5.70 1.18 -3.24
N VAL A 31 -5.34 0.40 -4.25
CA VAL A 31 -4.05 0.47 -4.95
C VAL A 31 -4.30 0.74 -6.43
N GLU A 32 -3.54 1.65 -7.03
CA GLU A 32 -3.58 1.96 -8.44
C GLU A 32 -2.20 1.77 -9.08
N GLY A 33 -2.11 1.00 -10.16
CA GLY A 33 -0.83 0.75 -10.82
C GLY A 33 -0.88 -0.38 -11.84
N GLU A 34 0.27 -0.72 -12.40
CA GLU A 34 0.45 -1.82 -13.35
C GLU A 34 1.92 -2.27 -13.38
N GLY A 35 2.13 -3.57 -13.62
CA GLY A 35 3.47 -4.15 -13.70
C GLY A 35 4.16 -4.14 -12.34
N LYS A 36 5.13 -3.24 -12.18
CA LYS A 36 5.89 -3.09 -10.91
C LYS A 36 5.55 -1.81 -10.15
N ASN A 37 4.88 -0.85 -10.79
CA ASN A 37 4.72 0.48 -10.23
C ASN A 37 3.27 0.67 -9.75
N TYR A 38 3.12 0.99 -8.47
CA TYR A 38 1.83 1.10 -7.81
C TYR A 38 1.79 2.30 -6.87
N VAL A 39 0.59 2.81 -6.63
CA VAL A 39 0.28 3.84 -5.66
C VAL A 39 -0.80 3.31 -4.74
N ILE A 40 -0.52 3.26 -3.45
CA ILE A 40 -1.51 2.92 -2.42
C ILE A 40 -2.04 4.20 -1.79
N THR A 41 -3.36 4.33 -1.76
CA THR A 41 -4.05 5.44 -1.11
C THR A 41 -4.78 4.94 0.11
N GLY A 42 -4.67 5.65 1.24
CA GLY A 42 -5.38 5.28 2.45
C GLY A 42 -5.24 6.29 3.59
N ILE A 43 -5.32 5.77 4.82
CA ILE A 43 -5.18 6.57 6.03
C ILE A 43 -3.84 6.25 6.68
N ALA A 44 -2.93 7.20 6.74
CA ALA A 44 -1.66 7.05 7.44
C ALA A 44 -1.79 7.51 8.90
N THR A 45 -1.14 6.79 9.80
CA THR A 45 -0.94 7.17 11.20
C THR A 45 0.54 7.41 11.44
N ILE A 46 0.92 8.64 11.77
CA ILE A 46 2.32 9.06 12.00
C ILE A 46 2.36 9.77 13.35
N GLU A 47 3.21 9.31 14.27
CA GLU A 47 3.32 9.86 15.64
C GLU A 47 1.96 9.99 16.39
N GLY A 48 0.96 9.17 16.03
CA GLY A 48 -0.39 9.21 16.59
C GLY A 48 -1.37 10.19 15.91
N GLU A 49 -0.92 10.95 14.91
CA GLU A 49 -1.76 11.78 14.04
C GLU A 49 -2.25 10.97 12.83
N ARG A 50 -3.52 11.14 12.45
CA ARG A 50 -4.14 10.44 11.32
C ARG A 50 -4.29 11.37 10.12
N TYR A 51 -3.74 10.96 8.98
CA TYR A 51 -3.80 11.66 7.70
C TYR A 51 -4.66 10.88 6.73
N HIS A 52 -5.72 11.52 6.22
CA HIS A 52 -6.61 10.93 5.23
C HIS A 52 -6.11 11.19 3.81
N GLU A 53 -6.47 10.30 2.88
CA GLU A 53 -6.07 10.40 1.46
C GLU A 53 -4.55 10.41 1.27
N PHE A 54 -3.81 9.78 2.20
CA PHE A 54 -2.36 9.67 2.15
C PHE A 54 -1.97 8.69 1.05
N GLN A 55 -1.00 9.08 0.23
CA GLN A 55 -0.59 8.34 -0.96
C GLN A 55 0.88 7.97 -0.87
N VAL A 56 1.18 6.71 -1.14
CA VAL A 56 2.54 6.18 -1.24
C VAL A 56 2.70 5.53 -2.60
N GLU A 57 3.63 6.05 -3.39
CA GLU A 57 4.10 5.37 -4.59
C GLU A 57 5.15 4.33 -4.17
N PHE A 58 5.08 3.14 -4.75
CA PHE A 58 6.05 2.07 -4.51
C PHE A 58 6.31 1.29 -5.79
N GLU A 59 7.55 0.84 -5.94
CA GLU A 59 7.94 -0.09 -6.98
C GLU A 59 8.24 -1.46 -6.37
N LEU A 60 7.75 -2.51 -7.01
CA LEU A 60 8.03 -3.89 -6.62
C LEU A 60 9.37 -4.37 -7.18
N VAL A 61 10.10 -5.18 -6.41
CA VAL A 61 11.36 -5.80 -6.87
C VAL A 61 11.15 -6.65 -8.14
N GLU A 62 10.00 -7.31 -8.24
CA GLU A 62 9.58 -8.12 -9.38
C GLU A 62 8.11 -7.90 -9.74
N GLU A 63 7.71 -8.34 -10.93
CA GLU A 63 6.29 -8.28 -11.29
C GLU A 63 5.52 -9.30 -10.43
N PRO A 64 4.34 -8.94 -9.90
CA PRO A 64 3.57 -9.82 -9.05
C PRO A 64 3.11 -11.04 -9.86
N SER A 65 2.96 -12.18 -9.17
CA SER A 65 2.54 -13.43 -9.83
C SER A 65 1.15 -13.34 -10.47
N SER A 66 0.31 -12.41 -9.99
CA SER A 66 -0.98 -12.06 -10.55
C SER A 66 -1.29 -10.59 -10.27
N GLU A 67 -2.19 -10.00 -11.05
CA GLU A 67 -2.75 -8.67 -10.82
C GLU A 67 -3.80 -8.71 -9.70
N SER A 68 -3.44 -9.24 -8.53
CA SER A 68 -4.28 -9.32 -7.33
C SER A 68 -3.68 -8.49 -6.21
N LEU A 69 -4.51 -7.91 -5.33
CA LEU A 69 -4.01 -7.15 -4.18
C LEU A 69 -3.16 -8.02 -3.25
N GLU A 70 -3.48 -9.29 -3.11
CA GLU A 70 -2.71 -10.21 -2.28
C GLU A 70 -1.29 -10.36 -2.84
N ASP A 71 -1.17 -10.70 -4.13
CA ASP A 71 0.13 -10.86 -4.79
C ASP A 71 0.93 -9.54 -4.82
N ILE A 72 0.27 -8.40 -5.06
CA ILE A 72 0.91 -7.07 -5.07
C ILE A 72 1.46 -6.74 -3.68
N MET A 73 0.67 -6.95 -2.62
CA MET A 73 1.06 -6.63 -1.24
C MET A 73 2.04 -7.64 -0.63
N GLU A 74 2.07 -8.89 -1.11
CA GLU A 74 3.06 -9.91 -0.72
C GLU A 74 4.42 -9.70 -1.39
N THR A 75 4.48 -8.96 -2.50
CA THR A 75 5.73 -8.70 -3.21
C THR A 75 6.54 -7.62 -2.51
N GLU A 76 7.85 -7.84 -2.35
CA GLU A 76 8.73 -6.88 -1.69
C GLU A 76 8.84 -5.56 -2.49
N TRP A 77 8.90 -4.45 -1.76
CA TRP A 77 9.06 -3.12 -2.34
C TRP A 77 10.55 -2.83 -2.56
N GLU A 78 10.94 -2.47 -3.78
CA GLU A 78 12.29 -2.02 -4.12
C GLU A 78 12.54 -0.61 -3.59
N TRP A 79 11.56 0.28 -3.76
CA TRP A 79 11.57 1.64 -3.22
C TRP A 79 10.14 2.15 -3.04
N TYR A 80 10.00 3.20 -2.23
CA TYR A 80 8.76 3.92 -2.03
C TYR A 80 9.00 5.44 -1.91
N ASP A 81 8.00 6.25 -2.21
CA ASP A 81 8.00 7.70 -2.01
C ASP A 81 6.61 8.22 -1.63
N TYR A 82 6.59 9.32 -0.86
CA TYR A 82 5.35 9.92 -0.37
C TYR A 82 4.81 10.97 -1.34
N LEU A 83 3.61 10.72 -1.89
CA LEU A 83 2.92 11.67 -2.76
C LEU A 83 2.07 12.63 -1.89
N CYS A 84 2.75 13.60 -1.28
CA CYS A 84 2.15 14.57 -0.35
C CYS A 84 1.38 15.71 -1.04
#